data_AF-A0A534ZP03-F1
#
_entry.id   AF-A0A534ZP03-F1
#
_cell.length_a   1.000
_cell.length_b   1.000
_cell.length_c   1.000
_cell.angle_alpha   90.00
_cell.angle_beta   90.00
_cell.angle_gamma   90.00
#
_symmetry.space_group_name_H-M   'P 1'
#
loop_
_entity.id
_entity.type
_entity.pdbx_description
1 polymer ?
#
loop_
_entity_poly.entity_id
_entity_poly.type
_entity_poly.pdbx_seq_one_letter_code
_entity_poly.pdbx_strand_id
1 'polypeptide(L)'
;MTQYYVGVDVHSRQSVFVIEDAEGRVIAQGEVPTTPAGFEHLRVTYYLPPGTPVALETGTVAFFAARPLTITGLTPVVVDAHEVRLKAYRPLQKSDRRDAFELCKGLRRGSYRTIVHVPPAAGSEAGWAQVLAALGEYSELRSHVAQHRALWRCAGEQVATLDGELAQQQRAWFADPLRRLETIPGVGPIVAATAIAVFSDITRFPDAKHAASYAGIVPATYQSGDRDAHGRITKRGAAELRAMLCQAAHHASGPDHPLHPYFAQLCTRRGYKLAVIAVAHRLCRIMFAMLRDGRDFDLSKLAVERGPFERKVVRLYRRKRATVANR
;
A
#
# COMPACT_ATOMS: atom_id res chain seq x y z
N MET A 1 -30.69 -27.20 -2.12
CA MET A 1 -30.28 -25.78 -2.05
C MET A 1 -29.27 -25.53 -3.14
N THR A 2 -29.48 -24.52 -3.99
CA THR A 2 -28.49 -24.14 -5.02
C THR A 2 -27.23 -23.63 -4.32
N GLN A 3 -26.09 -24.25 -4.63
CA GLN A 3 -24.81 -23.87 -4.04
C GLN A 3 -24.10 -22.88 -4.96
N TYR A 4 -23.68 -21.75 -4.40
CA TYR A 4 -22.94 -20.72 -5.12
C TYR A 4 -21.50 -20.65 -4.66
N TYR A 5 -20.63 -20.21 -5.55
CA TYR A 5 -19.22 -19.95 -5.30
C TYR A 5 -18.91 -18.55 -5.81
N VAL A 6 -18.13 -17.80 -5.04
CA VAL A 6 -17.73 -16.45 -5.44
C VAL A 6 -16.21 -16.39 -5.49
N GLY A 7 -15.67 -15.79 -6.54
CA GLY A 7 -14.27 -15.38 -6.60
C GLY A 7 -14.19 -13.87 -6.62
N VAL A 8 -13.31 -13.29 -5.81
CA VAL A 8 -13.12 -11.84 -5.73
C VAL A 8 -11.64 -11.52 -5.88
N ASP A 9 -11.31 -10.73 -6.89
CA ASP A 9 -10.01 -10.06 -6.99
C ASP A 9 -10.07 -8.76 -6.19
N VAL A 10 -9.29 -8.70 -5.11
CA VAL A 10 -9.43 -7.69 -4.05
C VAL A 10 -8.55 -6.49 -4.32
N HIS A 11 -9.17 -5.31 -4.36
CA HIS A 11 -8.46 -4.02 -4.39
C HIS A 11 -8.89 -3.12 -3.22
N SER A 12 -8.14 -2.07 -2.92
CA SER A 12 -8.39 -1.16 -1.78
C SER A 12 -9.67 -0.32 -1.85
N ARG A 13 -10.37 -0.26 -2.99
CA ARG A 13 -11.57 0.59 -3.19
C ARG A 13 -12.72 -0.16 -3.84
N GLN A 14 -12.46 -0.79 -4.97
CA GLN A 14 -13.42 -1.51 -5.82
C GLN A 14 -12.83 -2.88 -6.12
N SER A 15 -13.50 -3.96 -5.72
CA SER A 15 -13.07 -5.33 -5.99
C SER A 15 -13.89 -5.91 -7.15
N VAL A 16 -13.29 -6.79 -7.93
CA VAL A 16 -13.96 -7.46 -9.06
C VAL A 16 -14.45 -8.81 -8.59
N PHE A 17 -15.71 -9.16 -8.88
CA PHE A 17 -16.30 -10.43 -8.46
C PHE A 17 -16.82 -11.26 -9.64
N VAL A 18 -16.85 -12.58 -9.44
CA VAL A 18 -17.52 -13.56 -10.29
C VAL A 18 -18.28 -14.54 -9.40
N ILE A 19 -19.50 -14.90 -9.79
CA ILE A 19 -20.36 -15.86 -9.10
C ILE A 19 -20.65 -17.02 -10.04
N GLU A 20 -20.34 -18.25 -9.62
CA GLU A 20 -20.71 -19.50 -10.30
C GLU A 20 -21.71 -20.30 -9.46
N ASP A 21 -22.60 -21.05 -10.12
CA ASP A 21 -23.36 -22.13 -9.49
C ASP A 21 -22.52 -23.42 -9.39
N ALA A 22 -23.10 -24.49 -8.85
CA ALA A 22 -22.41 -25.78 -8.69
C ALA A 22 -21.99 -26.41 -10.03
N GLU A 23 -22.77 -26.19 -11.08
CA GLU A 23 -22.52 -26.67 -12.43
C GLU A 23 -21.42 -25.86 -13.15
N GLY A 24 -21.04 -24.70 -12.60
CA GLY A 24 -20.03 -23.80 -13.15
C GLY A 24 -20.58 -22.83 -14.19
N ARG A 25 -21.89 -22.57 -14.18
CA ARG A 25 -22.49 -21.48 -14.96
C ARG A 25 -22.24 -20.18 -14.23
N VAL A 26 -21.78 -19.17 -14.95
CA VAL A 26 -21.59 -17.83 -14.41
C VAL A 26 -22.96 -17.19 -14.22
N ILE A 27 -23.31 -16.92 -12.96
CA ILE A 27 -24.58 -16.30 -12.56
C ILE A 27 -24.48 -14.78 -12.66
N ALA A 28 -23.34 -14.24 -12.22
CA ALA A 28 -23.07 -12.81 -12.27
C ALA A 28 -21.57 -12.52 -12.22
N GLN A 29 -21.20 -11.34 -12.70
CA GLN A 29 -19.86 -10.80 -12.58
C GLN A 29 -19.94 -9.26 -12.63
N GLY A 30 -19.03 -8.58 -11.94
CA GLY A 30 -19.06 -7.13 -11.85
C GLY A 30 -18.02 -6.57 -10.89
N GLU A 31 -18.25 -5.34 -10.47
CA GLU A 31 -17.44 -4.64 -9.47
C GLU A 31 -18.27 -4.36 -8.22
N VAL A 32 -17.62 -4.40 -7.07
CA VAL A 32 -18.24 -4.13 -5.77
C VAL A 32 -17.30 -3.27 -4.93
N PRO A 33 -17.81 -2.22 -4.25
CA PRO A 33 -17.02 -1.49 -3.28
C PRO A 33 -16.44 -2.44 -2.23
N THR A 34 -15.16 -2.29 -1.89
CA THR A 34 -14.46 -3.14 -0.92
C THR A 34 -14.77 -2.70 0.50
N THR A 35 -16.04 -2.76 0.86
CA THR A 35 -16.61 -2.28 2.12
C THR A 35 -17.69 -3.25 2.61
N PRO A 36 -18.03 -3.25 3.92
CA PRO A 36 -19.14 -4.05 4.44
C PRO A 36 -20.46 -3.82 3.69
N ALA A 37 -20.81 -2.57 3.40
CA ALA A 37 -22.02 -2.22 2.65
C ALA A 37 -21.98 -2.76 1.21
N GLY A 38 -20.82 -2.71 0.54
CA GLY A 38 -20.65 -3.27 -0.80
C GLY A 38 -20.87 -4.78 -0.82
N PHE A 39 -20.26 -5.51 0.10
CA PHE A 39 -20.42 -6.97 0.18
C PHE A 39 -21.80 -7.40 0.66
N GLU A 40 -22.47 -6.61 1.49
CA GLU A 40 -23.88 -6.87 1.87
C GLU A 40 -24.79 -6.67 0.65
N HIS A 41 -24.57 -5.60 -0.11
CA HIS A 41 -25.28 -5.38 -1.36
C HIS A 41 -25.07 -6.54 -2.35
N LEU A 42 -23.83 -7.02 -2.51
CA LEU A 42 -23.53 -8.21 -3.31
C LEU A 42 -24.35 -9.43 -2.88
N ARG A 43 -24.36 -9.72 -1.57
CA ARG A 43 -25.08 -10.87 -0.99
C ARG A 43 -26.59 -10.79 -1.25
N VAL A 44 -27.18 -9.63 -0.99
CA VAL A 44 -28.62 -9.40 -1.13
C VAL A 44 -29.05 -9.41 -2.60
N THR A 45 -28.33 -8.70 -3.46
CA THR A 45 -28.64 -8.57 -4.90
C THR A 45 -28.63 -9.91 -5.62
N TYR A 46 -27.69 -10.80 -5.27
CA TYR A 46 -27.57 -12.11 -5.90
C TYR A 46 -28.12 -13.26 -5.04
N TYR A 47 -28.88 -12.94 -3.99
CA TYR A 47 -29.52 -13.91 -3.09
C TYR A 47 -28.56 -15.00 -2.58
N LEU A 48 -27.32 -14.62 -2.26
CA LEU A 48 -26.30 -15.55 -1.80
C LEU A 48 -26.67 -16.09 -0.41
N PRO A 49 -26.84 -17.41 -0.24
CA PRO A 49 -27.15 -18.00 1.06
C PRO A 49 -26.06 -17.70 2.10
N PRO A 50 -26.42 -17.60 3.40
CA PRO A 50 -25.43 -17.58 4.46
C PRO A 50 -24.47 -18.76 4.36
N GLY A 51 -23.19 -18.52 4.59
CA GLY A 51 -22.14 -19.52 4.43
C GLY A 51 -21.59 -19.68 3.01
N THR A 52 -22.08 -18.91 2.02
CA THR A 52 -21.55 -18.96 0.66
C THR A 52 -20.03 -18.71 0.66
N PRO A 53 -19.21 -19.61 0.09
CA PRO A 53 -17.77 -19.48 0.08
C PRO A 53 -17.31 -18.42 -0.94
N VAL A 54 -16.35 -17.59 -0.51
CA VAL A 54 -15.80 -16.47 -1.29
C VAL A 54 -14.27 -16.58 -1.35
N ALA A 55 -13.72 -16.95 -2.49
CA ALA A 55 -12.28 -17.07 -2.68
C ALA A 55 -11.61 -15.72 -2.90
N LEU A 56 -10.57 -15.45 -2.11
CA LEU A 56 -9.70 -14.27 -2.22
C LEU A 56 -8.26 -14.74 -2.40
N GLU A 57 -7.47 -14.08 -3.24
CA GLU A 57 -6.01 -14.31 -3.26
C GLU A 57 -5.35 -13.63 -2.05
N THR A 58 -4.32 -14.26 -1.45
CA THR A 58 -3.49 -13.60 -0.44
C THR A 58 -2.84 -12.33 -0.98
N GLY A 59 -2.94 -11.25 -0.21
CA GLY A 59 -2.32 -9.97 -0.55
C GLY A 59 -2.57 -8.95 0.56
N THR A 60 -2.04 -7.74 0.38
CA THR A 60 -2.09 -6.67 1.40
C THR A 60 -3.52 -6.32 1.85
N VAL A 61 -4.51 -6.49 0.97
CA VAL A 61 -5.92 -6.13 1.22
C VAL A 61 -6.80 -7.35 1.55
N ALA A 62 -6.33 -8.56 1.27
CA ALA A 62 -7.15 -9.78 1.37
C ALA A 62 -7.73 -10.01 2.78
N PHE A 63 -6.92 -9.80 3.83
CA PHE A 63 -7.38 -9.92 5.21
C PHE A 63 -8.37 -8.82 5.61
N PHE A 64 -8.23 -7.63 5.04
CA PHE A 64 -9.17 -6.53 5.28
C PHE A 64 -10.51 -6.78 4.59
N ALA A 65 -10.53 -7.41 3.41
CA ALA A 65 -11.77 -7.77 2.69
C ALA A 65 -12.46 -9.01 3.27
N ALA A 66 -11.69 -9.99 3.76
CA ALA A 66 -12.23 -11.20 4.40
C ALA A 66 -13.14 -10.90 5.61
N ARG A 67 -12.81 -9.85 6.38
CA ARG A 67 -13.55 -9.48 7.59
C ARG A 67 -14.98 -8.98 7.28
N PRO A 68 -15.20 -7.97 6.41
CA PRO A 68 -16.51 -7.59 5.91
C PRO A 68 -17.34 -8.76 5.39
N LEU A 69 -16.75 -9.67 4.61
CA LEU A 69 -17.44 -10.85 4.10
C LEU A 69 -17.97 -11.74 5.23
N THR A 70 -17.18 -11.92 6.28
CA THR A 70 -17.61 -12.66 7.48
C THR A 70 -18.78 -11.97 8.18
N ILE A 71 -18.73 -10.64 8.31
CA ILE A 71 -19.80 -9.84 8.95
C ILE A 71 -21.13 -9.95 8.18
N THR A 72 -21.07 -10.04 6.85
CA THR A 72 -22.26 -10.18 6.00
C THR A 72 -22.75 -11.63 5.92
N GLY A 73 -22.14 -12.57 6.66
CA GLY A 73 -22.54 -13.98 6.67
C GLY A 73 -22.03 -14.79 5.47
N LEU A 74 -21.07 -14.26 4.70
CA LEU A 74 -20.32 -15.00 3.69
C LEU A 74 -19.08 -15.65 4.33
N THR A 75 -18.57 -16.73 3.73
CA THR A 75 -17.40 -17.46 4.25
C THR A 75 -16.17 -17.16 3.39
N PRO A 76 -15.25 -16.29 3.84
CA PRO A 76 -14.03 -16.01 3.08
C PRO A 76 -13.09 -17.23 3.07
N VAL A 77 -12.55 -17.53 1.90
CA VAL A 77 -11.55 -18.58 1.66
C VAL A 77 -10.32 -17.90 1.07
N VAL A 78 -9.35 -17.56 1.91
CA VAL A 78 -8.12 -16.89 1.46
C VAL A 78 -7.13 -17.93 0.94
N VAL A 79 -6.77 -17.81 -0.32
CA VAL A 79 -5.97 -18.78 -1.06
C VAL A 79 -4.56 -18.23 -1.25
N ASP A 80 -3.55 -19.08 -1.02
CA ASP A 80 -2.16 -18.73 -1.29
C ASP A 80 -1.95 -18.31 -2.77
N ALA A 81 -1.37 -17.12 -2.98
CA ALA A 81 -1.11 -16.53 -4.29
C ALA A 81 -0.25 -17.42 -5.21
N HIS A 82 0.63 -18.23 -4.64
CA HIS A 82 1.43 -19.18 -5.40
C HIS A 82 0.56 -20.30 -6.00
N GLU A 83 -0.44 -20.78 -5.26
CA GLU A 83 -1.38 -21.78 -5.78
C GLU A 83 -2.28 -21.20 -6.87
N VAL A 84 -2.76 -19.97 -6.70
CA VAL A 84 -3.56 -19.28 -7.72
C VAL A 84 -2.77 -19.18 -9.03
N ARG A 85 -1.53 -18.70 -8.97
CA ARG A 85 -0.68 -18.53 -10.15
C ARG A 85 -0.35 -19.84 -10.87
N LEU A 86 -0.09 -20.93 -10.13
CA LEU A 86 0.24 -22.23 -10.71
C LEU A 86 -0.95 -22.91 -11.38
N LYS A 87 -2.16 -22.63 -10.90
CA LYS A 87 -3.41 -23.29 -11.34
C LYS A 87 -4.21 -22.44 -12.32
N ALA A 88 -3.79 -21.22 -12.58
CA ALA A 88 -4.39 -20.33 -13.57
C ALA A 88 -4.23 -20.88 -14.99
N TYR A 89 -5.31 -20.92 -15.75
CA TYR A 89 -5.33 -21.50 -17.10
C TYR A 89 -4.47 -20.73 -18.13
N ARG A 90 -4.28 -19.41 -17.94
CA ARG A 90 -3.41 -18.57 -18.80
C ARG A 90 -2.70 -17.46 -18.01
N PRO A 91 -1.57 -17.75 -17.35
CA PRO A 91 -0.89 -16.78 -16.48
C PRO A 91 -0.28 -15.57 -17.22
N LEU A 92 -0.15 -15.63 -18.55
CA LEU A 92 0.38 -14.55 -19.39
C LEU A 92 -0.67 -13.50 -19.81
N GLN A 93 -1.96 -13.73 -19.54
CA GLN A 93 -3.05 -12.81 -19.87
C GLN A 93 -3.78 -12.39 -18.59
N LYS A 94 -3.22 -11.40 -17.88
CA LYS A 94 -3.72 -10.91 -16.60
C LYS A 94 -4.82 -9.86 -16.81
N SER A 95 -5.98 -10.07 -16.19
CA SER A 95 -7.01 -9.06 -16.00
C SER A 95 -7.76 -9.35 -14.71
N ASP A 96 -8.19 -8.31 -14.01
CA ASP A 96 -8.84 -8.42 -12.69
C ASP A 96 -10.08 -9.32 -12.74
N ARG A 97 -10.86 -9.23 -13.82
CA ARG A 97 -12.00 -10.14 -14.08
C ARG A 97 -11.59 -11.59 -14.22
N ARG A 98 -10.46 -11.86 -14.87
CA ARG A 98 -9.98 -13.21 -15.06
C ARG A 98 -9.41 -13.78 -13.77
N ASP A 99 -8.73 -12.96 -12.99
CA ASP A 99 -8.19 -13.35 -11.69
C ASP A 99 -9.35 -13.74 -10.75
N ALA A 100 -10.43 -12.94 -10.71
CA ALA A 100 -11.67 -13.27 -10.00
C ALA A 100 -12.34 -14.57 -10.51
N PHE A 101 -12.38 -14.78 -11.83
CA PHE A 101 -12.92 -16.00 -12.43
C PHE A 101 -12.11 -17.26 -12.06
N GLU A 102 -10.77 -17.20 -12.15
CA GLU A 102 -9.90 -18.33 -11.80
C GLU A 102 -10.02 -18.67 -10.31
N LEU A 103 -10.15 -17.66 -9.43
CA LEU A 103 -10.46 -17.83 -8.01
C LEU A 103 -11.79 -18.56 -7.78
N CYS A 104 -12.86 -18.08 -8.42
CA CYS A 104 -14.19 -18.67 -8.30
C CYS A 104 -14.19 -20.15 -8.74
N LYS A 105 -13.62 -20.39 -9.93
CA LYS A 105 -13.54 -21.71 -10.54
C LYS A 105 -12.68 -22.67 -9.74
N GLY A 106 -11.53 -22.21 -9.23
CA GLY A 106 -10.63 -23.00 -8.40
C GLY A 106 -11.28 -23.40 -7.08
N LEU A 107 -12.06 -22.50 -6.48
CA LEU A 107 -12.82 -22.75 -5.26
C LEU A 107 -13.90 -23.81 -5.47
N ARG A 108 -14.74 -23.64 -6.49
CA ARG A 108 -15.81 -24.59 -6.83
C ARG A 108 -15.28 -25.99 -7.10
N ARG A 109 -14.13 -26.09 -7.77
CA ARG A 109 -13.49 -27.38 -8.10
C ARG A 109 -12.75 -28.00 -6.92
N GLY A 110 -12.70 -27.36 -5.75
CA GLY A 110 -11.89 -27.82 -4.62
C GLY A 110 -10.41 -27.92 -4.96
N SER A 111 -9.92 -27.06 -5.86
CA SER A 111 -8.55 -27.15 -6.39
C SER A 111 -7.52 -26.54 -5.44
N TYR A 112 -7.92 -25.71 -4.48
CA TYR A 112 -7.02 -25.08 -3.51
C TYR A 112 -6.79 -25.95 -2.29
N ARG A 113 -5.51 -26.13 -1.93
CA ARG A 113 -5.10 -26.93 -0.77
C ARG A 113 -4.58 -26.05 0.36
N THR A 114 -3.82 -25.03 0.00
CA THR A 114 -3.28 -24.06 0.94
C THR A 114 -4.28 -22.93 1.17
N ILE A 115 -5.16 -23.13 2.16
CA ILE A 115 -6.04 -22.07 2.66
C ILE A 115 -5.34 -21.34 3.79
N VAL A 116 -5.12 -20.04 3.60
CA VAL A 116 -4.49 -19.19 4.59
C VAL A 116 -5.50 -18.85 5.67
N HIS A 117 -5.14 -19.18 6.91
CA HIS A 117 -5.92 -18.79 8.07
C HIS A 117 -5.98 -17.27 8.16
N VAL A 118 -7.18 -16.71 8.09
CA VAL A 118 -7.42 -15.30 8.36
C VAL A 118 -7.64 -15.16 9.86
N PRO A 119 -6.67 -14.59 10.61
CA PRO A 119 -6.91 -14.37 12.02
C PRO A 119 -8.11 -13.42 12.15
N PRO A 120 -9.00 -13.69 13.13
CA PRO A 120 -9.95 -12.68 13.55
C PRO A 120 -9.16 -11.43 13.88
N ALA A 121 -9.70 -10.27 13.52
CA ALA A 121 -8.91 -9.06 13.42
C ALA A 121 -8.00 -8.84 14.65
N ALA A 122 -6.71 -9.12 14.49
CA ALA A 122 -5.72 -8.87 15.53
C ALA A 122 -5.74 -7.36 15.76
N GLY A 123 -6.14 -6.95 16.98
CA GLY A 123 -6.42 -5.54 17.27
C GLY A 123 -7.83 -5.07 16.86
N SER A 124 -8.86 -5.91 16.93
CA SER A 124 -10.24 -5.44 17.00
C SER A 124 -10.91 -5.92 18.29
N GLU A 125 -11.99 -5.26 18.69
CA GLU A 125 -12.77 -5.68 19.85
C GLU A 125 -13.28 -7.12 19.74
N ALA A 126 -13.71 -7.54 18.54
CA ALA A 126 -14.13 -8.91 18.29
C ALA A 126 -12.98 -9.92 18.38
N GLY A 127 -11.79 -9.56 17.89
CA GLY A 127 -10.59 -10.41 18.00
C GLY A 127 -10.16 -10.59 19.45
N TRP A 128 -10.13 -9.49 20.22
CA TRP A 128 -9.84 -9.54 21.65
C TRP A 128 -10.87 -10.36 22.44
N ALA A 129 -12.16 -10.24 22.12
CA ALA A 129 -13.22 -11.03 22.74
C ALA A 129 -13.04 -12.53 22.47
N GLN A 130 -12.68 -12.93 21.26
CA GLN A 130 -12.42 -14.33 20.92
C GLN A 130 -11.19 -14.88 21.63
N VAL A 131 -10.09 -14.12 21.72
CA VAL A 131 -8.91 -14.54 22.48
C VAL A 131 -9.27 -14.74 23.95
N LEU A 132 -10.00 -13.81 24.56
CA LEU A 132 -10.44 -13.92 25.96
C LEU A 132 -11.38 -15.11 26.19
N ALA A 133 -12.24 -15.44 25.22
CA ALA A 133 -13.11 -16.61 25.28
C ALA A 133 -12.31 -17.92 25.16
N ALA A 134 -11.32 -17.98 24.26
CA ALA A 134 -10.48 -19.15 24.05
C ALA A 134 -9.59 -19.48 25.25
N LEU A 135 -9.27 -18.49 26.09
CA LEU A 135 -8.52 -18.69 27.33
C LEU A 135 -9.31 -19.41 28.43
N GLY A 136 -10.64 -19.57 28.27
CA GLY A 136 -11.45 -20.44 29.13
C GLY A 136 -11.17 -20.29 30.64
N GLU A 137 -10.70 -21.39 31.25
CA GLU A 137 -10.40 -21.53 32.68
C GLU A 137 -9.03 -20.96 33.11
N TYR A 138 -8.16 -20.55 32.18
CA TYR A 138 -6.86 -19.96 32.50
C TYR A 138 -7.01 -18.53 33.06
N SER A 139 -7.51 -18.42 34.29
CA SER A 139 -7.95 -17.16 34.93
C SER A 139 -6.87 -16.08 35.00
N GLU A 140 -5.64 -16.45 35.36
CA GLU A 140 -4.51 -15.52 35.49
C GLU A 140 -4.06 -14.98 34.12
N LEU A 141 -3.92 -15.87 33.12
CA LEU A 141 -3.59 -15.48 31.76
C LEU A 141 -4.70 -14.64 31.12
N ARG A 142 -5.97 -15.00 31.37
CA ARG A 142 -7.14 -14.22 30.93
C ARG A 142 -7.14 -12.82 31.54
N SER A 143 -6.75 -12.67 32.82
CA SER A 143 -6.60 -11.36 33.46
C SER A 143 -5.51 -10.52 32.78
N HIS A 144 -4.32 -11.08 32.54
CA HIS A 144 -3.24 -10.37 31.85
C HIS A 144 -3.63 -9.94 30.43
N VAL A 145 -4.29 -10.82 29.67
CA VAL A 145 -4.75 -10.49 28.31
C VAL A 145 -5.86 -9.42 28.34
N ALA A 146 -6.75 -9.44 29.34
CA ALA A 146 -7.76 -8.41 29.51
C ALA A 146 -7.15 -7.04 29.83
N GLN A 147 -6.13 -6.99 30.68
CA GLN A 147 -5.36 -5.77 30.97
C GLN A 147 -4.66 -5.24 29.71
N HIS A 148 -4.05 -6.14 28.93
CA HIS A 148 -3.41 -5.77 27.67
C HIS A 148 -4.41 -5.19 26.65
N ARG A 149 -5.61 -5.80 26.52
CA ARG A 149 -6.70 -5.24 25.71
C ARG A 149 -7.09 -3.84 26.17
N ALA A 150 -7.21 -3.61 27.48
CA ALA A 150 -7.57 -2.30 28.02
C ALA A 150 -6.51 -1.24 27.69
N LEU A 151 -5.22 -1.58 27.82
CA LEU A 151 -4.11 -0.71 27.41
C LEU A 151 -4.15 -0.41 25.91
N TRP A 152 -4.33 -1.43 25.07
CA TRP A 152 -4.43 -1.27 23.63
C TRP A 152 -5.56 -0.32 23.23
N ARG A 153 -6.74 -0.46 23.85
CA ARG A 153 -7.90 0.42 23.61
C ARG A 153 -7.61 1.86 24.04
N CYS A 154 -7.08 2.04 25.25
CA CYS A 154 -6.73 3.36 25.77
C CYS A 154 -5.67 4.07 24.90
N ALA A 155 -4.65 3.33 24.45
CA ALA A 155 -3.65 3.87 23.54
C ALA A 155 -4.27 4.29 22.19
N GLY A 156 -5.19 3.49 21.64
CA GLY A 156 -5.91 3.83 20.42
C GLY A 156 -6.77 5.09 20.56
N GLU A 157 -7.48 5.23 21.68
CA GLU A 157 -8.26 6.44 22.03
C GLU A 157 -7.36 7.67 22.17
N GLN A 158 -6.24 7.54 22.89
CA GLN A 158 -5.27 8.63 23.06
C GLN A 158 -4.65 9.07 21.73
N VAL A 159 -4.31 8.12 20.84
CA VAL A 159 -3.83 8.45 19.49
C VAL A 159 -4.89 9.24 18.73
N ALA A 160 -6.15 8.81 18.73
CA ALA A 160 -7.23 9.52 18.06
C ALA A 160 -7.46 10.93 18.64
N THR A 161 -7.40 11.08 19.96
CA THR A 161 -7.46 12.39 20.63
C THR A 161 -6.29 13.26 20.22
N LEU A 162 -5.06 12.77 20.27
CA LEU A 162 -3.86 13.52 19.90
C LEU A 162 -3.87 13.89 18.41
N ASP A 163 -4.37 13.04 17.52
CA ASP A 163 -4.55 13.37 16.11
C ASP A 163 -5.55 14.52 15.92
N GLY A 164 -6.67 14.50 16.66
CA GLY A 164 -7.66 15.56 16.68
C GLY A 164 -7.14 16.87 17.29
N GLU A 165 -6.42 16.79 18.40
CA GLU A 165 -5.76 17.93 19.04
C GLU A 165 -4.66 18.49 18.17
N LEU A 166 -3.86 17.67 17.51
CA LEU A 166 -2.84 18.13 16.56
C LEU A 166 -3.47 18.83 15.36
N ALA A 167 -4.62 18.34 14.88
CA ALA A 167 -5.40 19.03 13.85
C ALA A 167 -5.94 20.38 14.35
N GLN A 168 -6.32 20.49 15.62
CA GLN A 168 -6.87 21.71 16.22
C GLN A 168 -5.80 22.72 16.68
N GLN A 169 -4.67 22.25 17.18
CA GLN A 169 -3.56 23.01 17.78
C GLN A 169 -2.46 23.35 16.77
N GLN A 170 -2.73 23.30 15.46
CA GLN A 170 -1.83 23.89 14.47
C GLN A 170 -1.67 25.38 14.82
N ARG A 171 -0.64 25.69 15.61
CA ARG A 171 -0.40 27.01 16.20
C ARG A 171 -0.43 28.04 15.08
N ALA A 172 -0.87 29.27 15.36
CA ALA A 172 -0.94 30.35 14.37
C ALA A 172 0.36 30.52 13.54
N TRP A 173 1.51 30.14 14.09
CA TRP A 173 2.81 30.15 13.40
C TRP A 173 3.06 28.97 12.42
N PHE A 174 2.39 27.84 12.60
CA PHE A 174 2.48 26.66 11.74
C PHE A 174 1.34 26.54 10.74
N ALA A 175 0.20 27.22 10.96
CA ALA A 175 -0.98 27.13 10.09
C ALA A 175 -0.65 27.44 8.62
N ASP A 176 0.08 28.53 8.36
CA ASP A 176 0.44 28.92 6.99
C ASP A 176 1.45 27.97 6.31
N PRO A 177 2.60 27.64 6.92
CA PRO A 177 3.51 26.63 6.37
C PRO A 177 2.86 25.27 6.16
N LEU A 178 1.98 24.84 7.07
CA LEU A 178 1.31 23.55 6.99
C LEU A 178 0.29 23.53 5.84
N ARG A 179 -0.62 24.51 5.80
CA ARG A 179 -1.59 24.69 4.70
C ARG A 179 -0.87 24.71 3.35
N ARG A 180 0.25 25.44 3.27
CA ARG A 180 1.07 25.54 2.07
C ARG A 180 1.56 24.17 1.61
N LEU A 181 2.15 23.36 2.50
CA LEU A 181 2.63 22.03 2.14
C LEU A 181 1.51 21.06 1.76
N GLU A 182 0.33 21.19 2.38
CA GLU A 182 -0.86 20.38 2.04
C GLU A 182 -1.44 20.68 0.65
N THR A 183 -1.03 21.78 0.01
CA THR A 183 -1.37 22.03 -1.41
C THR A 183 -0.66 21.06 -2.38
N ILE A 184 0.34 20.30 -1.91
CA ILE A 184 1.01 19.27 -2.70
C ILE A 184 0.14 18.00 -2.69
N PRO A 185 -0.27 17.47 -3.86
CA PRO A 185 -0.99 16.20 -3.91
C PRO A 185 -0.20 15.07 -3.24
N GLY A 186 -0.88 14.30 -2.39
CA GLY A 186 -0.26 13.21 -1.61
C GLY A 186 0.44 13.66 -0.31
N VAL A 187 0.43 14.96 0.02
CA VAL A 187 0.96 15.48 1.30
C VAL A 187 -0.21 15.87 2.20
N GLY A 188 -0.39 15.10 3.29
CA GLY A 188 -1.36 15.41 4.34
C GLY A 188 -0.72 16.06 5.58
N PRO A 189 -1.52 16.34 6.63
CA PRO A 189 -1.09 17.11 7.80
C PRO A 189 0.10 16.48 8.52
N ILE A 190 0.13 15.15 8.66
CA ILE A 190 1.24 14.43 9.30
C ILE A 190 2.54 14.59 8.50
N VAL A 191 2.48 14.47 7.17
CA VAL A 191 3.66 14.61 6.31
C VAL A 191 4.16 16.05 6.34
N ALA A 192 3.25 17.02 6.24
CA ALA A 192 3.56 18.44 6.30
C ALA A 192 4.18 18.85 7.65
N ALA A 193 3.56 18.45 8.76
CA ALA A 193 4.04 18.73 10.11
C ALA A 193 5.42 18.10 10.36
N THR A 194 5.62 16.86 9.90
CA THR A 194 6.93 16.19 10.00
C THR A 194 8.01 16.97 9.25
N ALA A 195 7.73 17.45 8.04
CA ALA A 195 8.70 18.24 7.27
C ALA A 195 9.00 19.58 7.94
N ILE A 196 7.99 20.28 8.46
CA ILE A 196 8.17 21.53 9.19
C ILE A 196 9.02 21.31 10.45
N ALA A 197 8.73 20.26 11.22
CA ALA A 197 9.49 19.95 12.44
C ALA A 197 10.95 19.60 12.14
N VAL A 198 11.19 18.79 11.09
CA VAL A 198 12.54 18.31 10.74
C VAL A 198 13.38 19.39 10.06
N PHE A 199 12.77 20.23 9.23
CA PHE A 199 13.47 21.37 8.65
C PHE A 199 13.68 22.47 9.68
N SER A 200 12.70 22.72 10.54
CA SER A 200 12.72 23.77 11.55
C SER A 200 13.07 25.12 10.91
N ASP A 201 14.25 25.69 11.20
CA ASP A 201 14.78 26.84 10.47
C ASP A 201 15.22 26.47 9.05
N ILE A 202 14.51 26.98 8.05
CA ILE A 202 14.79 26.74 6.62
C ILE A 202 16.11 27.37 6.17
N THR A 203 16.55 28.45 6.82
CA THR A 203 17.76 29.19 6.43
C THR A 203 19.05 28.43 6.75
N ARG A 204 18.99 27.40 7.61
CA ARG A 204 20.13 26.53 7.94
C ARG A 204 20.62 25.68 6.76
N PHE A 205 19.81 25.55 5.71
CA PHE A 205 20.18 24.80 4.52
C PHE A 205 20.52 25.76 3.37
N PRO A 206 21.72 25.64 2.76
CA PRO A 206 22.10 26.46 1.62
C PRO A 206 21.17 26.27 0.41
N ASP A 207 20.72 25.04 0.18
CA ASP A 207 19.82 24.71 -0.91
C ASP A 207 18.98 23.44 -0.64
N ALA A 208 18.10 23.13 -1.59
CA ALA A 208 17.24 21.95 -1.55
C ALA A 208 18.00 20.60 -1.61
N LYS A 209 19.24 20.58 -2.14
CA LYS A 209 20.08 19.36 -2.14
C LYS A 209 20.57 19.06 -0.73
N HIS A 210 20.95 20.09 0.04
CA HIS A 210 21.35 19.94 1.43
C HIS A 210 20.18 19.48 2.31
N ALA A 211 18.98 20.03 2.10
CA ALA A 211 17.77 19.57 2.77
C ALA A 211 17.46 18.07 2.46
N ALA A 212 17.56 17.67 1.18
CA ALA A 212 17.37 16.28 0.79
C ALA A 212 18.47 15.33 1.33
N SER A 213 19.70 15.82 1.43
CA SER A 213 20.81 15.11 2.06
C SER A 213 20.54 14.88 3.54
N TYR A 214 20.04 15.89 4.26
CA TYR A 214 19.63 15.79 5.66
C TYR A 214 18.44 14.84 5.89
N ALA A 215 17.53 14.71 4.92
CA ALA A 215 16.50 13.68 4.93
C ALA A 215 17.05 12.26 4.65
N GLY A 216 18.31 12.14 4.23
CA GLY A 216 18.94 10.87 3.88
C GLY A 216 18.31 10.19 2.67
N ILE A 217 17.74 10.97 1.76
CA ILE A 217 17.05 10.50 0.54
C ILE A 217 17.85 10.74 -0.74
N VAL A 218 19.13 11.10 -0.59
CA VAL A 218 20.12 11.22 -1.65
C VAL A 218 20.89 9.90 -1.84
N PRO A 219 21.35 9.56 -3.06
CA PRO A 219 22.26 8.45 -3.28
C PRO A 219 23.55 8.62 -2.49
N ALA A 220 24.11 7.53 -1.96
CA ALA A 220 25.46 7.51 -1.42
C ALA A 220 26.48 7.66 -2.56
N THR A 221 27.45 8.54 -2.40
CA THR A 221 28.55 8.74 -3.35
C THR A 221 29.79 7.99 -2.85
N TYR A 222 30.42 7.23 -3.74
CA TYR A 222 31.71 6.59 -3.54
C TYR A 222 32.66 7.18 -4.57
N GLN A 223 33.51 8.11 -4.11
CA GLN A 223 34.46 8.80 -4.95
C GLN A 223 35.89 8.36 -4.56
N SER A 224 36.63 7.83 -5.52
CA SER A 224 38.06 7.50 -5.40
C SER A 224 38.75 8.02 -6.65
N GLY A 225 39.80 8.86 -6.54
CA GLY A 225 40.59 9.41 -7.66
C GLY A 225 39.85 9.55 -9.00
N ASP A 226 39.84 8.49 -9.80
CA ASP A 226 39.27 8.42 -11.16
C ASP A 226 37.86 7.83 -11.29
N ARG A 227 37.15 7.57 -10.18
CA ARG A 227 35.84 6.91 -10.17
C ARG A 227 34.87 7.66 -9.27
N ASP A 228 33.76 8.09 -9.86
CA ASP A 228 32.56 8.54 -9.18
C ASP A 228 31.46 7.50 -9.36
N ALA A 229 31.08 6.83 -8.27
CA ALA A 229 30.02 5.83 -8.27
C ALA A 229 28.91 6.20 -7.29
N HIS A 230 27.66 6.14 -7.75
CA HIS A 230 26.48 6.41 -6.94
C HIS A 230 25.80 5.08 -6.55
N GLY A 231 25.56 4.90 -5.25
CA GLY A 231 24.99 3.69 -4.65
C GLY A 231 23.54 3.85 -4.18
N ARG A 232 23.17 3.05 -3.18
CA ARG A 232 21.85 3.14 -2.50
C ARG A 232 21.73 4.48 -1.78
N ILE A 233 20.51 4.88 -1.42
CA ILE A 233 20.34 6.05 -0.55
C ILE A 233 21.14 5.89 0.74
N THR A 234 21.67 7.00 1.25
CA THR A 234 22.53 6.98 2.44
C THR A 234 21.81 6.42 3.67
N LYS A 235 20.49 6.71 3.79
CA LYS A 235 19.68 6.50 4.99
C LYS A 235 20.23 7.21 6.24
N ARG A 236 21.26 8.04 6.09
CA ARG A 236 21.86 8.88 7.13
C ARG A 236 21.09 10.20 7.14
N GLY A 237 20.46 10.55 8.25
CA GLY A 237 19.56 11.71 8.35
C GLY A 237 18.19 11.35 8.94
N ALA A 238 17.24 12.28 8.89
CA ALA A 238 15.92 12.16 9.51
C ALA A 238 15.12 10.97 8.94
N ALA A 239 15.01 9.89 9.72
CA ALA A 239 14.37 8.66 9.28
C ALA A 239 12.86 8.82 9.16
N GLU A 240 12.27 9.64 10.03
CA GLU A 240 10.86 9.99 10.11
C GLU A 240 10.44 10.75 8.85
N LEU A 241 11.15 11.83 8.51
CA LEU A 241 10.89 12.59 7.29
C LEU A 241 11.03 11.71 6.04
N ARG A 242 12.06 10.87 5.98
CA ARG A 242 12.25 9.95 4.86
C ARG A 242 11.08 8.97 4.71
N ALA A 243 10.58 8.42 5.82
CA ALA A 243 9.43 7.54 5.81
C ALA A 243 8.18 8.27 5.30
N MET A 244 7.91 9.46 5.84
CA MET A 244 6.76 10.29 5.43
C MET A 244 6.82 10.70 3.96
N LEU A 245 7.99 11.10 3.46
CA LEU A 245 8.19 11.40 2.05
C LEU A 245 7.95 10.19 1.15
N CYS A 246 8.34 8.98 1.58
CA CYS A 246 8.05 7.76 0.84
C CYS A 246 6.56 7.45 0.82
N GLN A 247 5.84 7.64 1.93
CA GLN A 247 4.38 7.49 1.99
C GLN A 247 3.69 8.45 1.02
N ALA A 248 4.04 9.75 1.07
CA ALA A 248 3.53 10.74 0.13
C ALA A 248 3.85 10.39 -1.33
N ALA A 249 5.07 9.91 -1.60
CA ALA A 249 5.51 9.54 -2.93
C ALA A 249 4.73 8.36 -3.56
N HIS A 250 4.14 7.47 -2.76
CA HIS A 250 3.32 6.39 -3.29
C HIS A 250 2.09 6.92 -4.04
N HIS A 251 1.54 8.08 -3.68
CA HIS A 251 0.41 8.68 -4.39
C HIS A 251 0.74 9.00 -5.86
N ALA A 252 2.01 9.18 -6.22
CA ALA A 252 2.42 9.38 -7.61
C ALA A 252 2.20 8.15 -8.52
N SER A 253 1.84 6.99 -7.97
CA SER A 253 1.41 5.86 -8.81
C SER A 253 0.02 6.03 -9.41
N GLY A 254 -0.82 6.92 -8.85
CA GLY A 254 -2.11 7.25 -9.42
C GLY A 254 -1.98 8.13 -10.67
N PRO A 255 -2.72 7.87 -11.76
CA PRO A 255 -2.57 8.57 -13.04
C PRO A 255 -2.87 10.07 -12.95
N ASP A 256 -3.74 10.48 -12.03
CA ASP A 256 -4.14 11.88 -11.83
C ASP A 256 -3.11 12.71 -11.05
N HIS A 257 -2.09 12.06 -10.48
CA HIS A 257 -1.08 12.76 -9.69
C HIS A 257 -0.13 13.56 -10.61
N PRO A 258 0.21 14.83 -10.30
CA PRO A 258 1.06 15.65 -11.19
C PRO A 258 2.47 15.09 -11.45
N LEU A 259 3.02 14.39 -10.47
CA LEU A 259 4.30 13.67 -10.60
C LEU A 259 4.17 12.28 -11.24
N HIS A 260 2.97 11.84 -11.63
CA HIS A 260 2.74 10.52 -12.22
C HIS A 260 3.59 10.28 -13.48
N PRO A 261 3.72 11.21 -14.43
CA PRO A 261 4.51 10.90 -15.63
C PRO A 261 6.00 10.70 -15.30
N TYR A 262 6.54 11.47 -14.35
CA TYR A 262 7.90 11.27 -13.84
C TYR A 262 8.04 9.91 -13.14
N PHE A 263 7.05 9.55 -12.32
CA PHE A 263 6.99 8.26 -11.63
C PHE A 263 6.92 7.08 -12.61
N ALA A 264 6.04 7.15 -13.60
CA ALA A 264 5.83 6.13 -14.63
C ALA A 264 7.11 5.93 -15.46
N GLN A 265 7.73 7.02 -15.93
CA GLN A 265 9.01 6.97 -16.66
C GLN A 265 10.12 6.28 -15.85
N LEU A 266 10.16 6.51 -14.54
CA LEU A 266 11.12 5.87 -13.65
C LEU A 266 10.78 4.41 -13.35
N CYS A 267 9.51 4.06 -13.19
CA CYS A 267 9.05 2.68 -13.02
C CYS A 267 9.50 1.83 -14.20
N THR A 268 9.31 2.35 -15.41
CA THR A 268 9.73 1.74 -16.67
C THR A 268 11.24 1.47 -16.70
N ARG A 269 12.06 2.44 -16.28
CA ARG A 269 13.53 2.34 -16.38
C ARG A 269 14.20 1.61 -15.21
N ARG A 270 13.72 1.79 -13.98
CA ARG A 270 14.41 1.42 -12.74
C ARG A 270 13.54 0.61 -11.77
N GLY A 271 12.25 0.45 -12.04
CA GLY A 271 11.31 -0.29 -11.20
C GLY A 271 10.68 0.57 -10.10
N TYR A 272 9.57 0.05 -9.56
CA TYR A 272 8.66 0.77 -8.66
C TYR A 272 9.35 1.37 -7.44
N LYS A 273 10.12 0.57 -6.69
CA LYS A 273 10.76 1.02 -5.44
C LYS A 273 11.72 2.19 -5.67
N LEU A 274 12.46 2.18 -6.78
CA LEU A 274 13.37 3.29 -7.12
C LEU A 274 12.62 4.53 -7.61
N ALA A 275 11.48 4.35 -8.28
CA ALA A 275 10.61 5.46 -8.66
C ALA A 275 10.03 6.17 -7.42
N VAL A 276 9.55 5.42 -6.42
CA VAL A 276 9.08 5.99 -5.14
C VAL A 276 10.17 6.82 -4.47
N ILE A 277 11.39 6.30 -4.34
CA ILE A 277 12.51 7.03 -3.74
C ILE A 277 12.84 8.32 -4.50
N ALA A 278 12.83 8.27 -5.84
CA ALA A 278 13.11 9.44 -6.65
C ALA A 278 12.02 10.51 -6.56
N VAL A 279 10.75 10.11 -6.50
CA VAL A 279 9.62 11.02 -6.23
C VAL A 279 9.74 11.62 -4.84
N ALA A 280 10.04 10.81 -3.82
CA ALA A 280 10.22 11.26 -2.44
C ALA A 280 11.38 12.28 -2.33
N HIS A 281 12.50 12.05 -3.03
CA HIS A 281 13.59 13.02 -3.14
C HIS A 281 13.14 14.33 -3.81
N ARG A 282 12.31 14.24 -4.85
CA ARG A 282 11.73 15.41 -5.52
C ARG A 282 10.76 16.19 -4.61
N LEU A 283 9.88 15.48 -3.89
CA LEU A 283 8.96 16.06 -2.91
C LEU A 283 9.73 16.79 -1.81
N CYS A 284 10.80 16.22 -1.26
CA CYS A 284 11.64 16.88 -0.27
C CYS A 284 12.15 18.24 -0.76
N ARG A 285 12.58 18.33 -2.03
CA ARG A 285 13.09 19.56 -2.63
C ARG A 285 11.98 20.59 -2.87
N ILE A 286 10.78 20.12 -3.28
CA ILE A 286 9.60 20.95 -3.47
C ILE A 286 9.16 21.55 -2.13
N MET A 287 9.01 20.72 -1.10
CA MET A 287 8.61 21.15 0.25
C MET A 287 9.60 22.18 0.80
N PHE A 288 10.90 21.95 0.67
CA PHE A 288 11.93 22.93 1.06
C PHE A 288 11.77 24.27 0.31
N ALA A 289 11.62 24.24 -1.02
CA ALA A 289 11.48 25.46 -1.82
C ALA A 289 10.20 26.24 -1.46
N MET A 290 9.08 25.54 -1.23
CA MET A 290 7.82 26.15 -0.82
C MET A 290 7.92 26.84 0.54
N LEU A 291 8.60 26.19 1.50
CA LEU A 291 8.84 26.78 2.82
C LEU A 291 9.79 27.98 2.75
N ARG A 292 10.87 27.89 1.96
CA ARG A 292 11.84 28.99 1.77
C ARG A 292 11.22 30.20 1.07
N ASP A 293 10.45 29.96 0.01
CA ASP A 293 9.92 31.04 -0.85
C ASP A 293 8.56 31.57 -0.37
N GLY A 294 7.95 30.91 0.62
CA GLY A 294 6.63 31.31 1.12
C GLY A 294 5.48 31.02 0.14
N ARG A 295 5.62 30.07 -0.79
CA ARG A 295 4.70 29.87 -1.92
C ARG A 295 4.00 28.52 -1.91
N ASP A 296 2.74 28.53 -2.31
CA ASP A 296 1.93 27.33 -2.53
C ASP A 296 2.46 26.49 -3.71
N PHE A 297 2.01 25.24 -3.78
CA PHE A 297 2.42 24.30 -4.80
C PHE A 297 1.95 24.78 -6.19
N ASP A 298 2.88 24.81 -7.14
CA ASP A 298 2.64 25.32 -8.48
C ASP A 298 2.96 24.23 -9.52
N LEU A 299 1.90 23.75 -10.19
CA LEU A 299 1.99 22.72 -11.21
C LEU A 299 2.85 23.13 -12.41
N SER A 300 2.88 24.43 -12.75
CA SER A 300 3.63 24.93 -13.91
C SER A 300 5.14 24.76 -13.76
N LYS A 301 5.63 24.70 -12.51
CA LYS A 301 7.06 24.56 -12.18
C LYS A 301 7.54 23.12 -12.14
N LEU A 302 6.65 22.15 -12.37
CA LEU A 302 6.99 20.75 -12.21
C LEU A 302 7.89 20.18 -13.30
N ALA A 303 8.09 20.81 -14.46
CA ALA A 303 9.01 20.33 -15.52
C ALA A 303 8.99 18.79 -15.66
N VAL A 304 7.81 18.22 -15.92
CA VAL A 304 7.60 16.78 -16.11
C VAL A 304 7.21 16.54 -17.56
N GLU A 305 7.97 15.69 -18.25
CA GLU A 305 7.62 15.22 -19.60
C GLU A 305 6.34 14.37 -19.57
N ARG A 306 5.43 14.57 -20.53
CA ARG A 306 4.22 13.75 -20.71
C ARG A 306 4.37 12.90 -21.98
N GLY A 307 3.99 11.63 -21.93
CA GLY A 307 3.98 10.76 -23.11
C GLY A 307 3.76 9.29 -22.77
N PRO A 308 3.60 8.41 -23.76
CA PRO A 308 3.73 6.98 -23.54
C PRO A 308 5.20 6.64 -23.19
N PHE A 309 5.44 5.98 -22.05
CA PHE A 309 6.78 5.59 -21.63
C PHE A 309 7.02 4.10 -21.89
N GLU A 310 7.83 3.78 -22.89
CA GLU A 310 8.14 2.38 -23.23
C GLU A 310 9.29 1.78 -22.42
N ARG A 311 9.12 0.54 -21.96
CA ARG A 311 10.16 -0.22 -21.25
C ARG A 311 11.11 -0.90 -22.23
N LYS A 312 12.26 -0.27 -22.50
CA LYS A 312 13.38 -0.96 -23.16
C LYS A 312 14.06 -1.90 -22.17
N VAL A 313 13.81 -3.20 -22.31
CA VAL A 313 14.53 -4.24 -21.55
C VAL A 313 15.88 -4.49 -22.22
N VAL A 314 16.95 -3.89 -21.68
CA VAL A 314 18.32 -4.19 -22.12
C VAL A 314 18.82 -5.40 -21.33
N ARG A 315 18.93 -6.56 -21.98
CA ARG A 315 19.66 -7.70 -21.43
C ARG A 315 21.16 -7.48 -21.62
N LEU A 316 21.84 -7.02 -20.58
CA LEU A 316 23.29 -6.98 -20.55
C LEU A 316 23.81 -8.41 -20.31
N TYR A 317 24.26 -9.07 -21.37
CA TYR A 317 25.01 -10.32 -21.24
C TYR A 317 26.44 -10.00 -20.82
N ARG A 318 26.86 -10.48 -19.64
CA ARG A 318 28.26 -10.46 -19.25
C ARG A 318 29.01 -11.43 -20.17
N ARG A 319 29.79 -10.92 -21.11
CA ARG A 319 30.72 -11.74 -21.93
C ARG A 319 31.63 -12.49 -20.96
N LYS A 320 31.56 -13.82 -20.92
CA LYS A 320 32.56 -14.64 -20.20
C LYS A 320 33.94 -14.25 -20.77
N ARG A 321 34.90 -13.91 -19.91
CA ARG A 321 36.31 -13.78 -20.32
C ARG A 321 36.69 -15.09 -21.00
N ALA A 322 37.21 -15.01 -22.21
CA ALA A 322 37.75 -16.16 -22.90
C ALA A 322 38.86 -16.78 -22.04
N THR A 323 38.70 -18.05 -21.68
CA THR A 323 39.75 -18.85 -21.06
C THR A 323 40.85 -18.99 -22.11
N VAL A 324 41.98 -18.32 -21.92
CA VAL A 324 43.18 -18.55 -22.74
C VAL A 324 43.67 -19.95 -22.36
N ALA A 325 43.52 -20.91 -23.28
CA ALA A 325 44.13 -22.21 -23.18
C ALA A 325 45.64 -22.03 -23.42
N ASN A 326 46.45 -22.15 -22.37
CA ASN A 326 47.88 -22.33 -22.54
C ASN A 326 48.11 -23.71 -23.16
N ARG A 327 48.75 -23.72 -24.33
CA ARG A 327 49.41 -24.90 -24.90
C ARG A 327 50.78 -25.07 -24.25
#